data_AF-A0A6F8US29-F1
#
_entry.id   AF-A0A6F8US29-F1
#
_cell.length_a   1.000
_cell.length_b   1.000
_cell.length_c   1.000
_cell.angle_alpha   90.00
_cell.angle_beta   90.00
_cell.angle_gamma   90.00
#
_symmetry.space_group_name_H-M   'P 1'
#
loop_
_entity.id
_entity.type
_entity.pdbx_description
1 polymer ?
#
loop_
_entity_poly.entity_id
_entity_poly.type
_entity_poly.pdbx_seq_one_letter_code
_entity_poly.pdbx_strand_id
1 'polypeptide(L)' 'MAMEARIKSQAEYEAALERTEQLTGAPENTPEERALIQLVLDVEIWRTKHRL' A
#
# COMPACT_ATOMS: atom_id res chain seq x y z
N MET A 1 4.19 18.61 2.71
CA MET A 1 2.83 18.08 2.88
C MET A 1 2.96 16.77 3.63
N ALA A 2 2.28 16.59 4.77
CA ALA A 2 2.31 15.30 5.47
C ALA A 2 1.59 14.27 4.58
N MET A 3 2.28 13.19 4.22
CA MET A 3 1.68 12.12 3.42
C MET A 3 0.79 11.30 4.35
N GLU A 4 -0.53 11.45 4.21
CA GLU A 4 -1.51 10.66 4.96
C GLU A 4 -1.74 9.32 4.28
N ALA A 5 -1.64 8.22 5.04
CA ALA A 5 -2.06 6.90 4.55
C ALA A 5 -3.53 6.94 4.12
N ARG A 6 -3.83 6.36 2.96
CA ARG A 6 -5.21 6.15 2.49
C ARG A 6 -5.96 5.08 3.26
N ILE A 7 -5.23 4.17 3.92
CA ILE A 7 -5.76 3.11 4.78
C ILE A 7 -6.29 3.71 6.08
N LYS A 8 -7.54 3.42 6.41
CA LYS A 8 -8.29 3.96 7.56
C LYS A 8 -8.75 2.88 8.54
N SER A 9 -8.64 1.61 8.19
CA SER A 9 -9.05 0.49 9.05
C SER A 9 -8.13 -0.72 8.91
N GLN A 10 -8.20 -1.61 9.90
CA GLN A 10 -7.47 -2.88 9.88
C GLN A 10 -7.88 -3.77 8.68
N ALA A 11 -9.18 -3.80 8.34
CA ALA A 11 -9.66 -4.56 7.18
C ALA A 11 -9.11 -4.01 5.87
N GLU A 12 -9.02 -2.68 5.73
CA GLU A 12 -8.37 -2.04 4.57
C GLU A 12 -6.87 -2.33 4.52
N TYR A 13 -6.20 -2.40 5.67
CA TYR A 13 -4.79 -2.78 5.76
C TYR A 13 -4.56 -4.21 5.26
N GLU A 14 -5.36 -5.17 5.72
CA GLU A 14 -5.26 -6.57 5.27
C GLU A 14 -5.54 -6.72 3.78
N ALA A 15 -6.57 -6.04 3.26
CA ALA A 15 -6.85 -5.98 1.83
C ALA A 15 -5.70 -5.33 1.03
N ALA A 16 -5.04 -4.32 1.59
CA ALA A 16 -3.88 -3.68 0.96
C ALA A 16 -2.65 -4.60 0.92
N LEU A 17 -2.44 -5.46 1.93
CA LEU A 17 -1.40 -6.49 1.91
C LEU A 17 -1.67 -7.50 0.80
N GLU A 18 -2.88 -8.06 0.72
CA GLU A 18 -3.25 -9.02 -0.33
C GLU A 18 -3.09 -8.39 -1.72
N ARG A 19 -3.51 -7.13 -1.88
CA ARG A 19 -3.40 -6.42 -3.16
C ARG A 19 -1.95 -6.12 -3.55
N THR A 20 -1.06 -5.92 -2.58
CA THR A 20 0.39 -5.78 -2.81
C THR A 20 0.96 -7.06 -3.40
N GLU A 21 0.58 -8.22 -2.85
CA GLU A 21 1.01 -9.52 -3.37
C GLU A 21 0.52 -9.75 -4.81
N GLN A 22 -0.74 -9.41 -5.09
CA GLN A 22 -1.32 -9.54 -6.45
C GLN A 22 -0.64 -8.67 -7.50
N LEU A 23 -0.10 -7.51 -7.10
CA LEU A 23 0.59 -6.57 -7.98
C LEU A 23 2.10 -6.81 -8.02
N THR A 24 2.63 -7.72 -7.20
CA THR A 24 4.05 -8.05 -7.18
C THR A 24 4.47 -8.65 -8.51
N GLY A 25 5.49 -8.06 -9.15
CA GLY A 25 5.93 -8.43 -10.49
C GLY A 25 5.20 -7.70 -11.62
N ALA A 26 4.42 -6.66 -11.31
CA ALA A 26 3.95 -5.72 -12.32
C ALA A 26 5.12 -5.20 -13.17
N PRO A 27 5.00 -5.15 -14.51
CA PRO A 27 6.07 -4.64 -15.36
C PRO A 27 6.36 -3.17 -15.07
N GLU A 28 7.61 -2.76 -15.26
CA GLU A 28 8.01 -1.36 -15.06
C GLU A 28 7.24 -0.41 -15.99
N ASN A 29 7.01 0.81 -15.50
CA ASN A 29 6.29 1.91 -16.16
C ASN A 29 4.79 1.66 -16.42
N THR A 30 4.22 0.60 -15.82
CA THR A 30 2.80 0.28 -15.95
C THR A 30 1.93 1.01 -14.91
N PRO A 31 0.63 1.18 -15.18
CA PRO A 31 -0.32 1.62 -14.15
C PRO A 31 -0.30 0.73 -12.90
N GLU A 32 -0.08 -0.56 -13.07
CA GLU A 32 -0.01 -1.56 -12.00
C GLU A 32 1.19 -1.32 -11.08
N GLU A 33 2.37 -1.01 -11.63
CA GLU A 33 3.54 -0.61 -10.84
C GLU A 33 3.26 0.67 -10.04
N ARG A 34 2.66 1.68 -10.68
CA ARG A 34 2.29 2.92 -9.97
C ARG A 34 1.31 2.66 -8.83
N ALA A 35 0.36 1.75 -9.03
CA ALA A 35 -0.58 1.33 -7.99
C ALA A 35 0.14 0.59 -6.85
N LEU A 36 1.07 -0.31 -7.18
CA LEU A 36 1.90 -1.05 -6.21
C LEU A 36 2.71 -0.09 -5.34
N ILE A 37 3.40 0.88 -5.94
CA ILE A 37 4.22 1.86 -5.20
C ILE A 37 3.36 2.64 -4.20
N GLN A 38 2.20 3.14 -4.64
CA GLN A 38 1.29 3.88 -3.76
C GLN A 38 0.78 3.00 -2.60
N LEU A 39 0.42 1.75 -2.91
CA LEU A 39 -0.11 0.81 -1.93
C LEU A 39 0.93 0.43 -0.87
N VAL A 40 2.17 0.19 -1.27
CA VAL A 40 3.29 -0.06 -0.34
C VAL A 40 3.51 1.14 0.57
N LEU A 41 3.49 2.36 0.04
CA LEU A 41 3.62 3.57 0.87
C LEU A 41 2.47 3.69 1.89
N ASP A 42 1.23 3.43 1.48
CA ASP A 42 0.07 3.48 2.37
C ASP A 42 0.16 2.44 3.50
N VAL A 43 0.60 1.22 3.17
CA VAL A 43 0.86 0.13 4.14
C VAL A 43 1.94 0.52 5.14
N GLU A 44 3.08 1.04 4.68
CA GLU A 44 4.20 1.42 5.55
C GLU A 44 3.85 2.59 6.49
N ILE A 45 3.09 3.58 5.99
CA ILE A 45 2.59 4.67 6.84
C ILE A 45 1.62 4.11 7.91
N TRP A 46 0.74 3.17 7.53
CA TRP A 46 -0.17 2.54 8.48
C TRP A 46 0.58 1.75 9.57
N ARG A 47 1.54 0.90 9.18
CA ARG A 47 2.38 0.12 10.10
C ARG A 47 3.12 1.03 11.07
N THR A 48 3.71 2.11 10.57
CA THR A 48 4.41 3.09 11.40
C THR A 48 3.50 3.73 12.44
N LYS A 49 2.27 4.12 12.05
CA LYS A 49 1.29 4.71 12.95
C LYS A 49 0.82 3.74 14.05
N HIS A 50 0.68 2.46 13.73
CA HIS A 50 0.14 1.44 14.64
C HIS A 50 1.20 0.57 15.33
N ARG A 51 2.49 0.77 15.02
CA ARG A 51 3.64 0.03 15.56
C ARG A 51 3.57 -1.49 15.33
N LEU A 52 3.24 -1.88 14.09
CA LEU A 52 3.11 -3.27 13.60
C LEU A 52 4.36 -3.78 12.86
#